data_AF-A0A812WGJ0-F1
#
_entry.id   AF-A0A812WGJ0-F1
#
_cell.length_a   1.000
_cell.length_b   1.000
_cell.length_c   1.000
_cell.angle_alpha   90.00
_cell.angle_beta   90.00
_cell.angle_gamma   90.00
#
_symmetry.space_group_name_H-M   'P 1'
#
loop_
_entity.id
_entity.type
_entity.pdbx_description
1 polymer ?
#
loop_
_entity_poly.entity_id
_entity_poly.type
_entity_poly.pdbx_seq_one_letter_code
_entity_poly.pdbx_strand_id
1 'polypeptide(L)'
;MGSEICEMLHIWKASGEELAAVKLEDFREVRDLKRHLQGLCGLPRFRQRLVSKSLGILEDDDTLDSPMDLQQLDFMTSMRVAVVWLFLLQAS
;
A
#
# COMPACT_ATOMS: atom_id res chain seq x y z
N MET A 1 -16.23 28.72 -0.34
CA MET A 1 -16.22 27.55 0.57
C MET A 1 -15.98 26.35 -0.30
N GLY A 2 -14.71 26.10 -0.61
CA GLY A 2 -14.32 24.99 -1.48
C GLY A 2 -14.44 23.70 -0.69
N SER A 3 -15.18 22.76 -1.23
CA SER A 3 -15.36 21.42 -0.72
C SER A 3 -14.00 20.85 -0.32
N GLU A 4 -13.81 20.52 0.97
CA GLU A 4 -12.70 19.68 1.41
C GLU A 4 -12.97 18.29 0.83
N ILE A 5 -12.54 18.08 -0.42
CA ILE A 5 -12.43 16.74 -0.97
C ILE A 5 -11.24 16.15 -0.22
N CYS A 6 -11.53 15.49 0.90
CA CYS A 6 -10.56 14.67 1.61
C CYS A 6 -10.21 13.50 0.68
N GLU A 7 -9.25 13.71 -0.21
CA GLU A 7 -8.75 12.65 -1.08
C GLU A 7 -8.08 11.61 -0.21
N MET A 8 -8.70 10.43 -0.11
CA MET A 8 -8.22 9.34 0.74
C MET A 8 -7.40 8.35 -0.08
N LEU A 9 -6.29 7.92 0.50
CA LEU A 9 -5.51 6.78 0.09
C LEU A 9 -5.89 5.59 0.94
N HIS A 10 -6.51 4.60 0.31
CA HIS A 10 -6.83 3.36 0.97
C HIS A 10 -5.68 2.38 0.75
N ILE A 11 -5.05 1.96 1.85
CA ILE A 11 -4.00 0.94 1.83
C ILE A 11 -4.61 -0.39 2.23
N TRP A 12 -4.48 -1.36 1.33
CA TRP A 12 -4.98 -2.72 1.46
C TRP A 12 -3.80 -3.68 1.60
N LYS A 13 -3.95 -4.74 2.40
CA LYS A 13 -3.01 -5.84 2.42
C LYS A 13 -3.22 -6.73 1.19
N ALA A 14 -2.21 -7.51 0.82
CA ALA A 14 -2.35 -8.58 -0.17
C ALA A 14 -3.45 -9.61 0.18
N SER A 15 -3.85 -9.70 1.46
CA SER A 15 -4.95 -10.54 1.93
C SER A 15 -6.35 -9.98 1.62
N GLY A 16 -6.45 -8.73 1.16
CA GLY A 16 -7.72 -8.02 0.95
C GLY A 16 -8.26 -7.30 2.20
N GLU A 17 -7.51 -7.30 3.30
CA GLU A 17 -7.85 -6.53 4.51
C GLU A 17 -7.39 -5.08 4.36
N GLU A 18 -8.26 -4.11 4.69
CA GLU A 18 -7.88 -2.70 4.75
C GLU A 18 -6.90 -2.49 5.91
N LEU A 19 -5.68 -2.06 5.58
CA LEU A 19 -4.62 -1.79 6.55
C LEU A 19 -4.79 -0.40 7.17
N ALA A 20 -5.07 0.60 6.34
CA ALA A 20 -5.27 1.97 6.76
C ALA A 20 -5.96 2.78 5.66
N ALA A 21 -6.80 3.74 6.06
CA ALA A 21 -7.31 4.78 5.19
C ALA A 21 -6.68 6.09 5.66
N VAL A 22 -5.79 6.67 4.85
CA VAL A 22 -5.06 7.89 5.19
C VAL A 22 -5.40 8.99 4.21
N LYS A 23 -5.19 10.25 4.60
CA LYS A 23 -5.45 11.35 3.68
C LYS A 23 -4.25 11.57 2.77
N LEU A 24 -4.52 11.85 1.50
CA LEU A 24 -3.50 12.19 0.51
C LEU A 24 -2.70 13.43 0.93
N GLU A 25 -3.34 14.41 1.57
CA GLU A 25 -2.69 15.66 2.01
C GLU A 25 -1.53 15.44 3.01
N ASP A 26 -1.55 14.32 3.74
CA ASP A 26 -0.52 13.97 4.72
C ASP A 26 0.75 13.39 4.04
N PHE A 27 0.66 12.96 2.78
CA PHE A 27 1.73 12.25 2.08
C PHE A 27 1.97 12.80 0.67
N ARG A 28 3.16 13.34 0.41
CA ARG A 28 3.57 13.77 -0.93
C ARG A 28 4.21 12.66 -1.75
N GLU A 29 5.02 11.84 -1.10
CA GLU A 29 5.84 10.82 -1.74
C GLU A 29 5.59 9.45 -1.09
N VAL A 30 5.74 8.42 -1.92
CA VAL A 30 5.54 7.02 -1.50
C VAL A 30 6.47 6.64 -0.35
N ARG A 31 7.68 7.20 -0.27
CA ARG A 31 8.59 6.98 0.87
C ARG A 31 8.00 7.38 2.22
N ASP A 32 7.21 8.46 2.28
CA ASP A 32 6.61 8.95 3.53
C ASP A 32 5.44 8.06 3.94
N LEU A 33 4.66 7.61 2.96
CA LEU A 33 3.63 6.62 3.18
C LEU A 33 4.23 5.30 3.70
N LYS A 34 5.29 4.77 3.07
CA LYS A 34 5.97 3.55 3.55
C LYS A 34 6.55 3.70 4.96
N ARG A 35 6.99 4.90 5.35
CA ARG A 35 7.43 5.18 6.74
C ARG A 35 6.27 5.14 7.72
N HIS A 36 5.11 5.65 7.34
CA HIS A 36 3.90 5.53 8.16
C HIS A 36 3.48 4.07 8.32
N LEU A 37 3.42 3.33 7.21
CA LEU A 37 3.11 1.90 7.17
C LEU A 37 4.15 1.05 7.92
N GLN A 38 5.41 1.49 8.01
CA GLN A 38 6.42 0.85 8.84
C GLN A 38 6.04 0.87 10.33
N GLY A 39 5.43 1.97 10.81
CA GLY A 39 4.91 2.05 12.17
C GLY A 39 3.74 1.10 12.42
N LEU A 40 2.89 0.88 11.41
CA LEU A 40 1.70 0.03 11.51
C LEU A 40 2.03 -1.46 11.37
N CYS A 41 2.86 -1.83 10.39
CA CYS A 41 3.19 -3.22 10.09
C CYS A 41 4.47 -3.72 10.77
N GLY A 42 5.30 -2.83 11.31
CA GLY A 42 6.63 -3.17 11.84
C GLY A 42 7.64 -3.57 10.76
N LEU A 43 7.32 -3.36 9.48
CA LEU A 43 8.15 -3.77 8.34
C LEU A 43 9.04 -2.62 7.87
N PRO A 44 10.33 -2.85 7.60
CA PRO A 44 11.19 -1.82 7.01
C PRO A 44 10.71 -1.38 5.62
N ARG A 45 10.87 -0.10 5.29
CA ARG A 45 10.50 0.50 3.99
C ARG A 45 10.92 -0.35 2.78
N PHE A 46 12.15 -0.86 2.77
CA PHE A 46 12.70 -1.63 1.66
C PHE A 46 12.02 -3.00 1.44
N ARG A 47 11.26 -3.50 2.42
CA ARG A 47 10.47 -4.74 2.29
C ARG A 47 9.02 -4.49 1.91
N GLN A 48 8.56 -3.25 1.99
CA GLN A 48 7.20 -2.87 1.63
C GLN A 48 7.14 -2.55 0.14
N ARG A 49 6.42 -3.37 -0.63
CA ARG A 49 6.09 -3.06 -2.02
C ARG A 49 4.66 -2.55 -2.06
N LEU A 50 4.49 -1.32 -2.50
CA LEU A 50 3.18 -0.74 -2.75
C LEU A 50 2.84 -0.90 -4.22
N VAL A 51 1.63 -1.39 -4.48
CA VAL A 51 1.14 -1.64 -5.83
C VAL A 51 -0.18 -0.92 -6.00
N SER A 52 -0.23 0.01 -6.94
CA SER A 52 -1.46 0.63 -7.41
C SER A 52 -2.04 -0.18 -8.56
N LYS A 53 -3.37 -0.22 -8.66
CA LYS A 53 -4.06 -0.84 -9.80
C LYS A 53 -3.82 -0.08 -11.12
N SER A 54 -3.62 1.25 -11.05
CA SER A 54 -3.46 2.11 -12.23
C SER A 54 -2.01 2.22 -12.69
N LEU A 55 -1.08 2.40 -11.73
CA LEU A 55 0.33 2.68 -12.01
C LEU A 55 1.24 1.46 -11.84
N GLY A 56 0.75 0.38 -11.25
CA GLY A 56 1.56 -0.79 -10.95
C GLY A 56 2.39 -0.59 -9.67
N ILE A 57 3.64 -1.06 -9.68
CA ILE A 57 4.51 -0.99 -8.49
C ILE A 57 5.01 0.44 -8.32
N LEU A 58 4.80 1.01 -7.14
CA LEU A 58 5.25 2.35 -6.79
C LEU A 58 6.63 2.32 -6.11
N GLU A 59 7.54 3.12 -6.66
CA GLU A 59 8.88 3.36 -6.14
C GLU A 59 8.87 4.41 -5.01
N ASP A 60 9.96 4.50 -4.24
CA ASP A 60 10.03 5.41 -3.09
C ASP A 60 9.94 6.90 -3.48
N ASP A 61 10.28 7.22 -4.72
CA ASP A 61 10.35 8.58 -5.25
C ASP A 61 9.08 8.97 -6.04
N ASP A 62 8.14 8.04 -6.19
CA ASP A 62 6.87 8.32 -6.86
C ASP A 62 6.00 9.26 -6.01
N THR A 63 5.36 10.20 -6.70
CA THR A 63 4.45 11.17 -6.08
C THR A 63 3.03 10.63 -5.97
N LEU A 64 2.41 10.89 -4.83
CA LEU A 64 0.99 10.60 -4.59
C LEU A 64 0.22 11.90 -4.83
N ASP A 65 -0.25 12.08 -6.06
CA ASP A 65 -0.95 13.31 -6.51
C ASP A 65 -2.46 13.12 -6.67
N SER A 66 -2.94 11.90 -6.48
CA SER A 66 -4.32 11.50 -6.73
C SER A 66 -4.77 10.43 -5.74
N PRO A 67 -6.07 10.41 -5.38
CA PRO A 67 -6.63 9.37 -4.54
C PRO A 67 -6.58 8.04 -5.28
N MET A 68 -6.03 7.03 -4.62
CA MET A 68 -5.85 5.70 -5.20
C MET A 68 -5.84 4.62 -4.14
N ASP A 69 -6.25 3.42 -4.55
CA ASP A 69 -6.12 2.21 -3.76
C ASP A 69 -4.73 1.62 -3.94
N LEU A 70 -4.04 1.44 -2.82
CA LEU A 70 -2.68 0.90 -2.77
C LEU A 70 -2.70 -0.46 -2.08
N GLN A 71 -2.07 -1.46 -2.70
CA GLN A 71 -1.85 -2.75 -2.08
C GLN A 71 -0.43 -2.86 -1.54
N GLN A 72 -0.31 -3.11 -0.24
CA GLN A 72 0.95 -3.46 0.39
C GLN A 72 1.17 -4.98 0.29
N LEU A 73 2.19 -5.36 -0.47
CA LEU A 73 2.73 -6.70 -0.48
C LEU A 73 3.76 -6.82 0.65
N ASP A 74 3.39 -7.56 1.69
CA ASP A 74 4.30 -7.97 2.76
C ASP A 74 4.83 -9.37 2.47
N PHE A 75 6.16 -9.51 2.36
CA PHE A 75 6.83 -10.79 2.19
C PHE A 75 7.03 -11.54 3.53
N MET A 76 6.66 -10.94 4.64
CA MET A 76 6.98 -11.39 5.99
C MET A 76 5.76 -11.57 6.90
N THR A 77 4.55 -11.72 6.34
CA THR A 77 3.37 -12.06 7.16
C THR A 77 3.53 -13.48 7.70
N SER A 78 4.00 -13.54 8.94
CA SER A 78 4.38 -14.73 9.69
C SER A 78 3.23 -15.76 9.82
N MET A 79 3.59 -17.03 9.60
CA MET A 79 2.95 -18.26 10.11
C MET A 79 1.56 -18.67 9.60
N ARG A 80 1.22 -18.50 8.30
CA ARG A 80 0.35 -19.44 7.54
C ARG A 80 0.77 -19.49 6.07
N VAL A 81 1.93 -20.08 5.80
CA VAL A 81 2.52 -20.22 4.47
C VAL A 81 1.72 -21.24 3.64
N ALA A 82 0.59 -20.82 3.08
CA ALA A 82 -0.16 -21.63 2.11
C ALA A 82 -0.79 -20.79 0.98
N VAL A 83 -1.00 -19.48 1.18
CA VAL A 83 -1.88 -18.70 0.29
C VAL A 83 -1.13 -17.95 -0.82
N VAL A 84 0.15 -17.60 -0.62
CA VAL A 84 0.94 -16.87 -1.64
C VAL A 84 1.21 -17.74 -2.89
N TRP A 85 1.36 -19.06 -2.72
CA TRP A 85 1.52 -19.99 -3.84
C TRP A 85 0.22 -20.17 -4.65
N LEU A 86 -0.95 -20.02 -4.03
CA LEU A 86 -2.24 -20.13 -4.72
C LEU A 86 -2.49 -18.95 -5.67
N PHE A 87 -2.06 -17.74 -5.30
CA PHE A 87 -2.22 -16.56 -6.16
C PHE A 87 -1.30 -16.58 -7.40
N LEU A 88 -0.10 -17.16 -7.31
CA LEU A 88 0.77 -17.33 -8.49
C LEU A 88 0.35 -18.51 -9.39
N LEU A 89 -0.42 -19.49 -8.87
CA LEU A 89 -0.89 -20.64 -9.64
C LEU A 89 -2.22 -20.38 -10.38
N GLN A 90 -2.97 -19.33 -10.02
CA GLN A 90 -4.24 -18.96 -10.69
C GLN A 90 -4.07 -17.94 -11.82
N ALA A 91 -2.83 -17.52 -12.12
CA ALA A 91 -2.53 -16.51 -13.14
C ALA A 91 -1.88 -17.09 -14.42
N SER A 92 -2.05 -18.39 -14.69
CA SER A 92 -1.57 -19.06 -15.92
C SER A 92 -2.69 -19.62 -16.77
#